data_AF-A0A2P5ADP9-F1
#
_entry.id   AF-A0A2P5ADP9-F1
#
_cell.length_a   1.000
_cell.length_b   1.000
_cell.length_c   1.000
_cell.angle_alpha   90.00
_cell.angle_beta   90.00
_cell.angle_gamma   90.00
#
_symmetry.space_group_name_H-M   'P 1'
#
loop_
_entity.id
_entity.type
_entity.pdbx_description
1 polymer ?
#
loop_
_entity_poly.entity_id
_entity_poly.type
_entity_poly.pdbx_seq_one_letter_code
_entity_poly.pdbx_strand_id
1 'polypeptide(L)'
;MVRNGQDLDLKILSFDTWKETFVANTMPRGIFLDLSETFFFFWDNCLAVSEITEEALHVMVLEHCSGGFRWSRRKIVVCLRFLREELYTKEKLVPVRGTCSDLWFQFEDKIEFCYDVETGRIKETKPLLPEKKKHAYEYRPSLVTLEGMIPEGNH
;
A
#
# COMPACT_ATOMS: atom_id res chain seq x y z
N MET A 1 6.34 -11.35 -1.74
CA MET A 1 5.98 -12.01 -3.01
C MET A 1 6.59 -13.40 -3.03
N VAL A 2 5.90 -14.38 -3.60
CA VAL A 2 6.44 -15.73 -3.82
C VAL A 2 6.45 -15.97 -5.33
N ARG A 3 7.58 -16.46 -5.85
CA ARG A 3 7.73 -16.79 -7.27
C ARG A 3 7.25 -18.23 -7.48
N ASN A 4 6.25 -18.43 -8.33
CA ASN A 4 5.75 -19.75 -8.73
C ASN A 4 5.97 -19.92 -10.24
N GLY A 5 7.17 -20.37 -10.63
CA GLY A 5 7.57 -20.43 -12.04
C GLY A 5 7.88 -19.04 -12.60
N GLN A 6 7.19 -18.64 -13.68
CA GLN A 6 7.28 -17.28 -14.26
C GLN A 6 6.28 -16.31 -13.63
N ASP A 7 5.27 -16.79 -12.90
CA ASP A 7 4.25 -15.95 -12.26
C ASP A 7 4.66 -15.51 -10.84
N LEU A 8 4.34 -14.26 -10.52
CA LEU A 8 4.43 -13.71 -9.18
C LEU A 8 3.09 -13.95 -8.45
N ASP A 9 3.15 -14.52 -7.25
CA ASP A 9 2.00 -14.61 -6.36
C ASP A 9 2.17 -13.63 -5.18
N LEU A 10 1.15 -12.78 -4.97
CA LEU A 10 1.07 -11.93 -3.80
C LEU A 10 0.33 -12.66 -2.66
N LYS A 11 1.07 -12.91 -1.58
CA LYS A 11 0.53 -13.46 -0.33
C LYS A 11 0.71 -12.42 0.78
N ILE A 12 -0.39 -12.09 1.44
CA ILE A 12 -0.40 -11.26 2.65
C ILE A 12 -0.55 -12.18 3.86
N LEU A 13 0.37 -12.06 4.81
CA LEU A 13 0.30 -12.76 6.08
C LEU A 13 -0.29 -11.82 7.12
N SER A 14 -1.37 -12.27 7.77
CA SER A 14 -1.99 -11.58 8.91
C SER A 14 -1.89 -12.47 10.14
N PHE A 15 -1.58 -11.90 11.30
CA PHE A 15 -1.59 -12.63 12.56
C PHE A 15 -2.97 -12.51 13.22
N ASP A 16 -3.66 -13.64 13.40
CA ASP A 16 -4.89 -13.72 14.19
C ASP A 16 -4.50 -13.84 15.66
N THR A 17 -4.67 -12.76 16.42
CA THR A 17 -4.32 -12.70 17.85
C THR A 17 -5.20 -13.58 18.72
N TRP A 18 -6.42 -13.91 18.28
CA TRP A 18 -7.35 -14.74 19.05
C TRP A 18 -7.01 -16.21 18.95
N LYS A 19 -6.58 -16.64 17.76
CA LYS A 19 -6.15 -18.01 17.51
C LYS A 19 -4.65 -18.21 17.66
N GLU A 20 -3.90 -17.13 17.83
CA GLU A 20 -2.43 -17.08 17.85
C GLU A 20 -1.82 -17.75 16.60
N THR A 21 -2.45 -17.55 15.44
CA THR A 21 -2.04 -18.20 14.18
C THR A 21 -1.84 -17.19 13.06
N PHE A 22 -0.90 -17.48 12.16
CA PHE A 22 -0.78 -16.74 10.91
C PHE A 22 -1.77 -17.27 9.88
N VAL A 23 -2.48 -16.34 9.24
CA VAL A 23 -3.39 -16.61 8.13
C VAL A 23 -2.79 -16.00 6.87
N ALA A 24 -2.71 -16.82 5.82
CA ALA A 24 -2.23 -16.38 4.51
C ALA A 24 -3.41 -16.04 3.59
N ASN A 25 -3.42 -14.82 3.09
CA ASN A 25 -4.39 -14.34 2.11
C ASN A 25 -3.70 -14.21 0.76
N THR A 26 -4.02 -15.11 -0.17
CA THR A 26 -3.48 -15.08 -1.52
C THR A 26 -4.34 -14.20 -2.39
N MET A 27 -3.71 -13.25 -3.09
CA MET A 27 -4.41 -12.41 -4.06
C MET A 27 -4.84 -13.25 -5.28
N PRO A 28 -6.05 -13.03 -5.84
CA PRO A 28 -6.44 -13.69 -7.07
C PRO A 28 -5.48 -13.35 -8.22
N ARG A 29 -5.12 -14.35 -9.01
CA ARG A 29 -4.22 -14.18 -10.16
C ARG A 29 -4.90 -13.43 -11.30
N GLY A 30 -4.11 -12.73 -12.11
CA GLY A 30 -4.58 -12.02 -13.31
C GLY A 30 -5.39 -10.74 -13.05
N ILE A 31 -5.37 -10.22 -11.83
CA ILE A 31 -6.07 -8.96 -11.47
C ILE A 31 -5.27 -7.71 -11.86
N PHE A 32 -3.95 -7.80 -11.75
CA PHE A 32 -2.98 -6.78 -12.18
C PHE A 32 -2.07 -7.38 -13.24
N LEU A 33 -1.60 -6.55 -14.18
CA LEU A 33 -0.79 -6.99 -15.31
C LEU A 33 0.62 -7.34 -14.86
N ASP A 34 1.20 -6.50 -14.01
CA ASP A 34 2.49 -6.76 -13.36
C ASP A 34 2.45 -6.43 -11.87
N LEU A 35 2.61 -7.44 -11.03
CA LEU A 35 2.71 -7.24 -9.58
C LEU A 35 3.95 -6.45 -9.16
N SER A 36 4.98 -6.36 -10.01
CA SER A 36 6.18 -5.56 -9.74
C SER A 36 5.91 -4.04 -9.82
N GLU A 37 4.87 -3.63 -10.56
CA GLU A 37 4.43 -2.24 -10.71
C GLU A 37 3.24 -1.89 -9.79
N THR A 38 2.94 -2.76 -8.82
CA THR A 38 1.85 -2.50 -7.85
C THR A 38 2.31 -1.73 -6.63
N PHE A 39 1.41 -0.90 -6.11
CA PHE A 39 1.59 -0.12 -4.89
C PHE A 39 0.75 -0.68 -3.74
N PHE A 40 1.32 -0.63 -2.53
CA PHE A 40 0.60 -0.92 -1.29
C PHE A 40 0.31 0.38 -0.57
N PHE A 41 -0.95 0.59 -0.19
CA PHE A 41 -1.38 1.81 0.48
C PHE A 41 -2.66 1.54 1.28
N PHE A 42 -3.13 2.55 2.01
CA PHE A 42 -4.38 2.44 2.77
C PHE A 42 -5.59 2.93 1.98
N TRP A 43 -6.62 2.10 1.86
CA TRP A 43 -7.93 2.47 1.33
C TRP A 43 -8.98 2.34 2.43
N ASP A 44 -9.61 3.45 2.84
CA ASP A 44 -10.58 3.46 3.96
C ASP A 44 -10.07 2.68 5.20
N ASN A 45 -8.80 2.92 5.56
CA ASN A 45 -8.05 2.23 6.64
C ASN A 45 -7.82 0.72 6.45
N CYS A 46 -8.15 0.15 5.29
CA CYS A 46 -7.82 -1.22 4.94
C CYS A 46 -6.55 -1.27 4.08
N LEU A 47 -5.80 -2.36 4.16
CA LEU A 47 -4.68 -2.59 3.25
C LEU A 47 -5.22 -2.72 1.82
N ALA A 48 -4.65 -1.98 0.89
CA ALA A 48 -5.00 -2.05 -0.52
C ALA A 48 -3.77 -2.25 -1.39
N VAL A 49 -4.01 -2.88 -2.54
CA VAL A 49 -3.04 -3.03 -3.62
C VAL A 49 -3.60 -2.28 -4.82
N SER A 50 -2.75 -1.52 -5.49
CA SER A 50 -3.14 -0.81 -6.70
C SER A 50 -2.13 -0.85 -7.81
N GLU A 51 -2.61 -0.59 -9.01
CA GLU A 51 -1.83 -0.39 -10.23
C GLU A 51 -2.33 0.90 -10.89
N ILE A 52 -1.45 1.64 -11.57
CA ILE A 52 -1.86 2.77 -12.41
C ILE A 52 -1.61 2.37 -13.87
N THR A 53 -2.70 2.09 -14.59
CA THR A 53 -2.65 1.78 -16.02
C THR A 53 -3.38 2.85 -16.78
N GLU A 54 -2.79 3.30 -17.89
CA GLU A 54 -3.30 4.39 -18.72
C GLU A 54 -3.53 5.65 -17.85
N GLU A 55 -4.78 5.97 -17.55
CA GLU A 55 -5.20 7.14 -16.77
C GLU A 55 -6.10 6.75 -15.59
N ALA A 56 -5.99 5.53 -15.08
CA ALA A 56 -6.84 5.04 -14.00
C ALA A 56 -6.05 4.35 -12.89
N LEU A 57 -6.43 4.67 -11.65
CA LEU A 57 -6.02 3.93 -10.46
C LEU A 57 -6.95 2.74 -10.29
N HIS A 58 -6.34 1.57 -10.22
CA HIS A 58 -6.98 0.29 -10.15
C HIS A 58 -6.70 -0.33 -8.79
N VAL A 59 -7.72 -0.51 -7.94
CA VAL A 59 -7.52 -0.87 -6.52
C VAL A 59 -8.25 -2.15 -6.14
N MET A 60 -7.57 -2.99 -5.37
CA MET A 60 -8.13 -4.14 -4.66
C MET A 60 -7.89 -3.97 -3.17
N VAL A 61 -8.94 -4.13 -2.37
CA VAL A 61 -8.88 -3.87 -0.93
C VAL A 61 -8.93 -5.19 -0.17
N LEU A 62 -8.08 -5.36 0.83
CA LEU A 62 -8.14 -6.49 1.76
C LEU A 62 -9.09 -6.15 2.91
N GLU A 63 -10.34 -6.53 2.76
CA GLU A 63 -11.42 -6.24 3.70
C GLU A 63 -11.42 -7.24 4.86
N HIS A 64 -11.82 -6.80 6.04
CA HIS A 64 -12.08 -7.68 7.17
C HIS A 64 -13.56 -8.11 7.19
N CYS A 65 -13.82 -9.39 7.01
CA CYS A 65 -15.15 -9.99 6.99
C CYS A 65 -15.34 -10.96 8.16
N SER A 66 -16.59 -11.41 8.38
CA SER A 66 -16.86 -12.53 9.29
C SER A 66 -16.07 -13.76 8.85
N GLY A 67 -15.09 -14.18 9.63
CA GLY A 67 -14.21 -15.31 9.32
C GLY A 67 -12.80 -14.95 8.85
N GLY A 68 -12.46 -13.65 8.75
CA GLY A 68 -11.09 -13.17 8.50
C GLY A 68 -11.00 -12.19 7.34
N PHE A 69 -9.77 -11.98 6.86
CA PHE A 69 -9.50 -11.08 5.74
C PHE A 69 -9.87 -11.69 4.40
N ARG A 70 -10.33 -10.86 3.47
CA ARG A 70 -10.63 -11.27 2.10
C ARG A 70 -10.42 -10.11 1.14
N TRP A 71 -9.87 -10.40 -0.03
CA TRP A 71 -9.80 -9.42 -1.12
C TRP A 71 -11.21 -9.05 -1.61
N SER A 72 -11.41 -7.75 -1.89
CA SER A 72 -12.64 -7.21 -2.42
C SER A 72 -13.05 -7.97 -3.68
N ARG A 73 -14.36 -8.23 -3.82
CA ARG A 73 -14.87 -8.99 -4.97
C ARG A 73 -14.76 -8.21 -6.28
N ARG A 74 -14.74 -6.88 -6.18
CA ARG A 74 -14.68 -5.97 -7.32
C ARG A 74 -13.45 -5.09 -7.18
N LYS A 75 -12.85 -4.82 -8.33
CA LYS A 75 -11.80 -3.84 -8.50
C LYS A 75 -12.44 -2.46 -8.46
N ILE A 76 -11.93 -1.58 -7.60
CA ILE A 76 -12.28 -0.16 -7.63
C ILE A 76 -11.45 0.47 -8.74
N VAL A 77 -12.09 1.30 -9.56
CA VAL A 77 -11.43 1.99 -10.67
C VAL A 77 -11.71 3.48 -10.53
N VAL A 78 -10.65 4.27 -10.41
CA VAL A 78 -10.74 5.72 -10.28
C VAL A 78 -10.01 6.35 -11.45
N CYS A 79 -10.72 7.13 -12.25
CA CYS A 79 -10.11 7.90 -13.34
C CYS A 79 -9.28 9.06 -12.77
N LEU A 80 -8.01 9.13 -13.16
CA LEU A 80 -7.04 10.14 -12.75
C LEU A 80 -6.94 11.21 -13.85
N ARG A 81 -7.96 12.07 -13.96
CA ARG A 81 -8.09 13.04 -15.05
C ARG A 81 -6.91 14.00 -15.17
N PHE A 82 -6.24 14.29 -14.06
CA PHE A 82 -5.06 15.16 -14.00
C PHE A 82 -3.86 14.62 -14.80
N LEU A 83 -3.83 13.32 -15.13
CA LEU A 83 -2.76 12.76 -15.96
C LEU A 83 -2.80 13.25 -17.41
N ARG A 84 -3.95 13.75 -17.88
CA ARG A 84 -4.10 14.34 -19.23
C ARG A 84 -3.42 15.68 -19.39
N GLU A 85 -3.18 16.40 -18.29
CA GLU A 85 -2.63 17.74 -18.30
C GLU A 85 -1.09 17.74 -18.39
N GLU A 86 -0.46 16.55 -18.50
CA GLU A 86 0.99 16.31 -18.62
C GLU A 86 1.87 16.87 -17.49
N LEU A 87 1.26 17.43 -16.43
CA LEU A 87 1.98 17.92 -15.25
C LEU A 87 2.56 16.79 -14.39
N TYR A 88 1.92 15.62 -14.40
CA TYR A 88 2.29 14.47 -13.59
C TYR A 88 2.43 13.23 -14.47
N THR A 89 3.54 12.51 -14.33
CA THR A 89 3.79 11.23 -15.01
C THR A 89 3.49 10.07 -14.07
N LYS A 90 2.70 9.09 -14.51
CA LYS A 90 2.27 7.95 -13.70
C LYS A 90 3.43 7.15 -13.10
N GLU A 91 4.58 7.09 -13.79
CA GLU A 91 5.78 6.36 -13.37
C GLU A 91 6.42 6.94 -12.10
N LYS A 92 6.10 8.18 -11.77
CA LYS A 92 6.62 8.91 -10.61
C LYS A 92 5.57 9.13 -9.53
N LEU A 93 4.35 8.61 -9.71
CA LEU A 93 3.26 8.74 -8.77
C LEU A 93 3.23 7.54 -7.83
N VAL A 94 3.09 7.82 -6.54
CA VAL A 94 2.94 6.80 -5.50
C VAL A 94 1.65 7.08 -4.73
N PRO A 95 0.63 6.21 -4.79
CA PRO A 95 -0.54 6.29 -3.92
C PRO A 95 -0.15 6.12 -2.45
N VAL A 96 -0.65 6.98 -1.56
CA VAL A 96 -0.34 6.96 -0.12
C VAL A 96 -1.53 6.51 0.72
N ARG A 97 -2.69 7.11 0.47
CA ARG A 97 -3.95 6.79 1.14
C ARG A 97 -5.11 7.23 0.27
N GLY A 98 -6.24 6.54 0.37
CA GLY A 98 -7.42 6.83 -0.43
C GLY A 98 -8.73 6.51 0.27
N THR A 99 -9.77 7.18 -0.19
CA THR A 99 -11.18 6.88 0.06
C THR A 99 -11.93 6.94 -1.27
N CYS A 100 -13.24 6.72 -1.26
CA CYS A 100 -14.06 6.95 -2.45
C CYS A 100 -14.12 8.43 -2.90
N SER A 101 -13.77 9.38 -2.04
CA SER A 101 -13.82 10.82 -2.33
C SER A 101 -12.46 11.43 -2.61
N ASP A 102 -11.42 11.00 -1.89
CA ASP A 102 -10.13 11.67 -1.88
C ASP A 102 -8.98 10.67 -2.01
N LEU A 103 -8.04 10.96 -2.91
CA LEU A 103 -6.83 10.18 -3.12
C LEU A 103 -5.60 11.03 -2.87
N TRP A 104 -4.70 10.54 -2.05
CA TRP A 104 -3.42 11.18 -1.76
C TRP A 104 -2.30 10.50 -2.53
N PHE A 105 -1.53 11.30 -3.25
CA PHE A 105 -0.38 10.86 -4.02
C PHE A 105 0.88 11.60 -3.57
N GLN A 106 2.00 10.90 -3.64
CA GLN A 106 3.33 11.51 -3.68
C GLN A 106 3.83 11.57 -5.12
N PHE A 107 4.57 12.62 -5.42
CA PHE A 107 5.23 12.81 -6.71
C PHE A 107 6.69 13.20 -6.50
N GLU A 108 7.59 12.42 -7.10
CA GLU A 108 9.05 12.61 -7.04
C GLU A 108 9.64 12.75 -5.62
N ASP A 109 8.98 12.21 -4.59
CA ASP A 109 9.37 12.39 -3.17
C ASP A 109 9.47 13.87 -2.73
N LYS A 110 8.91 14.79 -3.52
CA LYS A 110 8.99 16.25 -3.30
C LYS A 110 7.66 16.85 -2.92
N ILE A 111 6.57 16.28 -3.40
CA ILE A 111 5.24 16.85 -3.28
C ILE A 111 4.27 15.76 -2.87
N GLU A 112 3.38 16.07 -1.93
CA GLU A 112 2.19 15.28 -1.64
C GLU A 112 0.96 16.12 -2.05
N PHE A 113 0.01 15.53 -2.77
CA PHE A 113 -1.20 16.22 -3.17
C PHE A 113 -2.44 15.36 -2.99
N CYS A 114 -3.58 16.04 -2.81
CA CYS A 114 -4.90 15.44 -2.66
C CYS A 114 -5.72 15.65 -3.94
N TYR A 115 -6.15 14.54 -4.54
CA TYR A 115 -7.03 14.49 -5.69
C TYR A 115 -8.46 14.19 -5.24
N ASP A 116 -9.39 15.06 -5.62
CA ASP A 116 -10.82 14.84 -5.48
C ASP A 116 -11.32 13.94 -6.63
N VAL A 117 -11.86 12.79 -6.26
CA VAL A 117 -12.40 11.81 -7.20
C VAL A 117 -13.67 12.29 -7.90
N GLU A 118 -14.54 13.00 -7.18
CA GLU A 118 -15.83 13.47 -7.68
C GLU A 118 -15.66 14.62 -8.67
N THR A 119 -14.89 15.64 -8.28
CA THR A 119 -14.67 16.82 -9.13
C THR A 119 -13.57 16.59 -10.17
N GLY A 120 -12.70 15.60 -9.95
CA GLY A 120 -11.58 15.27 -10.82
C GLY A 120 -10.46 16.33 -10.77
N ARG A 121 -10.28 16.99 -9.62
CA ARG A 121 -9.34 18.12 -9.45
C ARG A 121 -8.40 17.88 -8.28
N ILE A 122 -7.21 18.47 -8.36
CA ILE A 122 -6.29 18.54 -7.23
C ILE A 122 -6.78 19.64 -6.28
N LYS A 123 -7.14 19.27 -5.05
CA LYS A 123 -7.64 20.18 -4.00
C LYS A 123 -6.52 20.84 -3.22
N GLU A 124 -5.47 20.08 -2.95
CA GLU A 124 -4.39 20.48 -2.05
C GLU A 124 -3.07 19.94 -2.59
N THR A 125 -2.03 20.77 -2.52
CA THR A 125 -0.65 20.40 -2.86
C THR A 125 0.25 20.95 -1.78
N LYS A 126 1.08 20.09 -1.19
CA LYS A 126 2.05 20.49 -0.17
C LYS A 126 3.43 19.92 -0.48
N PRO A 127 4.51 20.67 -0.21
CA PRO A 127 5.86 20.13 -0.31
C PRO A 127 6.06 19.05 0.77
N LEU A 128 6.69 17.95 0.39
CA LEU A 128 7.27 17.01 1.33
C LEU A 128 8.52 17.69 1.90
N LEU A 129 8.49 17.99 3.20
CA LEU A 129 9.70 18.39 3.90
C LEU A 129 10.69 17.23 3.80
N PRO A 130 11.97 17.49 3.49
CA PRO A 130 12.98 16.44 3.51
C PRO A 130 12.90 15.76 4.88
N GLU A 131 12.63 14.46 4.88
CA GLU A 131 12.62 13.71 6.12
C GLU A 131 13.96 13.97 6.80
N LYS A 132 13.95 14.59 7.99
CA LYS A 132 15.02 14.39 8.95
C LYS A 132 15.06 12.89 9.17
N LYS A 133 15.92 12.16 8.43
CA LYS A 133 16.11 10.70 8.44
C LYS A 133 15.29 10.06 9.55
N LYS A 134 13.99 9.88 9.33
CA LYS A 134 13.17 9.14 10.27
C LYS A 134 13.50 7.73 9.89
N HIS A 135 14.49 7.16 10.57
CA HIS A 135 14.81 5.76 10.48
C HIS A 135 13.48 5.01 10.50
N ALA A 136 13.11 4.48 9.33
CA ALA A 136 11.88 3.76 9.14
C ALA A 136 11.89 2.65 10.18
N TYR A 137 10.98 2.73 11.15
CA TYR A 137 10.69 1.67 12.10
C TYR A 137 11.95 0.93 12.55
N GLU A 138 12.83 1.61 13.29
CA GLU A 138 13.81 0.87 14.10
C GLU A 138 12.97 0.10 15.13
N TYR A 139 12.53 -1.10 14.75
CA TYR A 139 11.96 -2.08 15.64
C TYR A 139 13.02 -2.33 16.69
N ARG A 140 12.90 -1.66 17.84
CA ARG A 140 13.59 -2.03 19.05
C ARG A 140 12.75 -3.15 19.64
N PRO A 141 13.13 -4.42 19.49
CA PRO A 141 12.53 -5.43 20.33
C PRO A 141 12.89 -5.01 21.76
N SER A 142 11.93 -4.51 22.53
CA SER A 142 11.96 -4.74 23.96
C SER A 142 11.64 -6.22 24.16
N LEU A 143 12.55 -7.09 23.70
CA LEU A 143 12.61 -8.47 24.11
C LEU A 143 12.95 -8.38 25.60
N VAL A 144 11.92 -8.55 26.41
CA VAL A 144 12.08 -9.03 27.77
C VAL A 144 13.03 -10.22 27.65
N THR A 145 14.26 -10.07 28.14
CA THR A 145 15.21 -11.18 28.16
C THR A 145 14.59 -12.29 28.98
N LEU A 146 14.42 -13.46 28.38
CA LEU A 146 14.14 -14.67 29.15
C LEU A 146 15.29 -14.87 30.15
N GLU A 147 14.94 -15.21 31.38
CA GLU A 147 15.91 -15.46 32.45
C GLU A 147 16.96 -16.48 31.97
N GLY A 148 18.23 -16.05 31.90
CA GLY A 148 19.35 -16.91 31.47
C GLY A 148 20.01 -16.58 30.12
N MET A 149 19.54 -15.59 29.34
CA MET A 149 20.26 -15.13 28.14
C MET A 149 21.22 -13.97 28.44
N ILE A 150 22.50 -14.14 28.08
CA ILE A 150 23.53 -13.08 28.13
C ILE A 150 23.54 -12.37 26.76
N PRO A 151 23.37 -11.04 26.69
CA PRO A 151 23.47 -10.31 25.43
C PRO A 151 24.89 -10.39 24.86
N GLU A 152 25.02 -10.68 23.57
CA GLU A 152 26.32 -10.60 22.89
C GLU A 152 26.76 -9.13 22.76
N GLY A 153 27.78 -8.79 23.54
CA GLY A 153 28.90 -7.90 23.21
C GLY A 153 28.61 -6.52 22.59
N ASN A 154 28.75 -5.48 23.41
CA ASN A 154 29.24 -4.18 22.95
C ASN A 154 30.76 -4.28 22.73
N HIS A 155 31.25 -4.08 21.50
CA HIS A 155 32.54 -3.46 21.19
C HIS A 155 32.56 -2.90 19.76
#